data_AF-A0A1H3UKH9-F1
#
_entry.id   AF-A0A1H3UKH9-F1
#
_cell.length_a   1.000
_cell.length_b   1.000
_cell.length_c   1.000
_cell.angle_alpha   90.00
_cell.angle_beta   90.00
_cell.angle_gamma   90.00
#
_symmetry.space_group_name_H-M   'P 1'
#
loop_
_entity.id
_entity.type
_entity.pdbx_description
1 polymer ?
#
loop_
_entity_poly.entity_id
_entity_poly.type
_entity_poly.pdbx_seq_one_letter_code
_entity_poly.pdbx_strand_id
1 'polypeptide(L)' 'MDFDWHSDVITRATPVTPHYKNTQNVRRFMLEHCGPTFKFDRPFMAWIRNDLPKTLGDVVDEWQRRNEDTRP' A
#
# COMPACT_ATOMS: atom_id res chain seq x y z
N MET A 1 -1.72 2.13 21.39
CA MET A 1 -0.37 1.84 20.87
C MET A 1 -0.51 2.02 19.38
N ASP A 2 0.17 3.02 18.81
CA ASP A 2 0.11 3.25 17.37
C ASP A 2 1.03 2.25 16.67
N PHE A 3 0.64 1.82 15.46
CA PHE A 3 1.47 0.97 14.61
C PHE A 3 2.71 1.75 14.16
N ASP A 4 3.90 1.22 14.45
CA ASP A 4 5.16 1.82 13.98
C ASP A 4 5.40 1.43 12.52
N TRP A 5 4.95 2.30 11.62
CA TRP A 5 5.18 2.17 10.19
C TRP A 5 6.65 2.05 9.78
N HIS A 6 7.62 2.37 10.64
CA HIS A 6 9.05 2.24 10.32
C HIS A 6 9.62 0.85 10.62
N SER A 7 9.07 0.13 11.62
CA SER A 7 9.70 -1.05 12.19
C SER A 7 8.76 -2.25 12.36
N ASP A 8 7.46 -2.01 12.58
CA ASP A 8 6.51 -3.08 12.81
C ASP A 8 6.33 -3.96 11.57
N VAL A 9 6.04 -5.24 11.81
CA VAL A 9 5.83 -6.21 10.74
C VAL A 9 4.58 -5.82 9.95
N ILE A 10 4.79 -5.60 8.67
CA ILE A 10 3.72 -5.33 7.72
C ILE A 10 3.27 -6.65 7.10
N THR A 11 1.97 -6.90 7.12
CA THR A 11 1.34 -8.04 6.47
C THR A 11 0.20 -7.56 5.59
N ARG A 12 -0.32 -8.45 4.73
CA ARG A 12 -1.54 -8.16 3.97
C ARG A 12 -2.75 -7.85 4.86
N ALA A 13 -2.78 -8.34 6.10
CA ALA A 13 -3.86 -8.06 7.05
C ALA A 13 -3.69 -6.74 7.82
N THR A 14 -2.54 -6.06 7.68
CA THR A 14 -2.26 -4.79 8.39
C THR A 14 -3.26 -3.72 7.95
N PRO A 15 -4.07 -3.16 8.86
CA PRO A 15 -5.03 -2.11 8.53
C PRO A 15 -4.35 -0.80 8.13
N VAL A 16 -4.89 -0.12 7.13
CA VAL A 16 -4.51 1.27 6.80
C VAL A 16 -5.18 2.18 7.82
N THR A 17 -4.40 2.65 8.79
CA THR A 17 -4.86 3.58 9.83
C THR A 17 -4.92 5.03 9.31
N PRO A 18 -5.65 5.93 9.97
CA PRO A 18 -5.60 7.38 9.68
C PRO A 18 -4.18 7.98 9.72
N HIS A 19 -3.26 7.36 10.48
CA HIS A 19 -1.86 7.76 10.60
C HIS A 19 -0.92 7.05 9.62
N TYR A 20 -1.45 6.49 8.53
CA TYR A 20 -0.68 5.79 7.50
C TYR A 20 0.45 6.66 6.91
N LYS A 21 1.64 6.07 6.79
CA LYS A 21 2.84 6.70 6.23
C LYS A 21 3.48 5.80 5.18
N ASN A 22 3.86 6.38 4.04
CA ASN A 22 4.67 5.70 3.02
C ASN A 22 6.14 5.63 3.44
N THR A 23 6.44 4.95 4.54
CA THR A 23 7.81 4.75 5.00
C THR A 23 8.57 3.81 4.07
N GLN A 24 9.88 3.67 4.29
CA GLN A 24 10.69 2.68 3.58
C GLN A 24 10.23 1.24 3.84
N ASN A 25 9.69 0.95 5.03
CA ASN A 25 9.14 -0.37 5.37
C ASN A 25 7.93 -0.70 4.49
N VAL A 26 6.96 0.23 4.41
CA VAL A 26 5.80 0.10 3.51
C VAL A 26 6.23 -0.02 2.06
N ARG A 27 7.20 0.79 1.61
CA ARG A 27 7.72 0.70 0.24
C ARG A 27 8.33 -0.68 -0.07
N ARG A 28 9.07 -1.28 0.88
CA ARG A 28 9.63 -2.63 0.71
C ARG A 28 8.52 -3.66 0.57
N PHE A 29 7.54 -3.64 1.47
CA PHE A 29 6.37 -4.51 1.40
C PHE A 29 5.64 -4.39 0.05
N MET A 30 5.40 -3.17 -0.42
CA MET A 30 4.74 -2.96 -1.71
C MET A 30 5.59 -3.48 -2.88
N LEU A 31 6.90 -3.25 -2.90
CA LEU A 31 7.78 -3.78 -3.95
C LEU A 31 7.84 -5.31 -3.98
N GLU A 32 7.75 -5.97 -2.82
CA GLU A 32 7.72 -7.43 -2.71
C GLU A 32 6.46 -8.04 -3.36
N HIS A 33 5.30 -7.40 -3.15
CA HIS A 33 4.02 -7.90 -3.66
C HIS A 33 3.63 -7.38 -5.05
N CYS A 34 4.06 -6.17 -5.40
CA CYS A 34 3.71 -5.49 -6.65
C CYS A 34 4.86 -5.55 -7.68
N GLY A 35 6.07 -5.90 -7.25
CA GLY A 35 7.23 -5.96 -8.12
C GLY A 35 7.93 -4.60 -8.30
N PRO A 36 9.05 -4.59 -9.06
CA PRO A 36 9.95 -3.44 -9.14
C PRO A 36 9.37 -2.21 -9.85
N THR A 37 8.28 -2.38 -10.61
CA THR A 37 7.59 -1.28 -11.31
C THR A 37 6.65 -0.50 -10.39
N PHE A 38 6.49 -0.93 -9.14
CA PHE A 38 5.64 -0.26 -8.16
C PHE A 38 6.05 1.20 -7.93
N LYS A 39 5.04 2.07 -7.93
CA LYS A 39 5.18 3.49 -7.60
C LYS A 39 3.96 3.99 -6.83
N PHE A 40 4.20 4.88 -5.87
CA PHE A 40 3.15 5.69 -5.28
C PHE A 40 2.86 6.88 -6.19
N ASP A 41 1.75 6.84 -6.91
CA ASP A 41 1.24 7.99 -7.67
C ASP A 41 0.11 8.71 -6.93
N ARG A 42 -0.24 9.92 -7.41
CA ARG A 42 -1.24 10.77 -6.77
C ARG A 42 -2.64 10.13 -6.76
N PRO A 43 -3.16 9.57 -7.87
CA PRO A 43 -4.46 8.89 -7.84
C PRO A 43 -4.51 7.69 -6.88
N PHE A 44 -3.41 6.94 -6.75
CA PHE A 44 -3.32 5.81 -5.83
C PHE A 44 -3.29 6.27 -4.39
N MET A 45 -2.52 7.30 -4.08
CA MET A 45 -2.48 7.89 -2.74
C MET A 45 -3.81 8.51 -2.31
N ALA A 46 -4.53 9.15 -3.22
CA ALA A 46 -5.87 9.67 -2.96
C ALA A 46 -6.85 8.54 -2.59
N TRP A 47 -6.78 7.41 -3.30
CA TRP A 47 -7.62 6.24 -3.01
C TRP A 47 -7.27 5.57 -1.69
N ILE A 48 -5.97 5.43 -1.37
CA ILE A 48 -5.54 4.86 -0.08
C ILE A 48 -6.16 5.67 1.08
N ARG A 49 -6.15 7.00 0.97
CA ARG A 49 -6.58 7.95 2.01
C ARG A 49 -8.05 8.38 1.91
N ASN A 50 -8.91 7.65 1.20
CA ASN A 50 -10.33 8.05 1.02
C ASN A 50 -11.25 7.70 2.21
N ASP A 51 -10.68 7.54 3.41
CA ASP A 51 -11.37 7.18 4.66
C ASP A 51 -12.15 5.86 4.67
N LEU A 52 -12.15 5.08 3.57
CA LEU A 52 -12.72 3.73 3.57
C LEU A 52 -11.77 2.74 4.27
N PRO A 53 -12.28 1.86 5.15
CA PRO A 53 -11.48 0.81 5.77
C PRO A 53 -10.81 -0.07 4.71
N LYS A 54 -9.49 -0.24 4.84
CA LYS A 54 -8.66 -1.05 3.96
C LYS A 54 -7.54 -1.69 4.74
N THR A 55 -7.03 -2.77 4.20
CA THR A 55 -5.79 -3.43 4.59
C THR A 55 -4.69 -3.16 3.56
N LEU A 56 -3.44 -3.42 3.92
CA LEU A 56 -2.36 -3.37 2.95
C LEU A 56 -2.46 -4.45 1.86
N GLY A 57 -3.22 -5.53 2.11
CA GLY A 57 -3.63 -6.47 1.07
C GLY A 57 -4.50 -5.79 0.01
N ASP A 58 -5.51 -5.03 0.42
CA ASP A 58 -6.37 -4.27 -0.52
C ASP A 58 -5.56 -3.24 -1.31
N VAL A 59 -4.55 -2.63 -0.68
CA VAL A 59 -3.64 -1.68 -1.35
C VAL A 59 -2.80 -2.38 -2.42
N VAL A 60 -2.31 -3.59 -2.14
CA VAL A 60 -1.61 -4.42 -3.14
C VAL A 60 -2.54 -4.77 -4.29
N ASP A 61 -3.74 -5.27 -3.99
CA ASP A 61 -4.70 -5.74 -5.00
C ASP A 61 -5.17 -4.59 -5.89
N GLU A 62 -5.42 -3.42 -5.32
CA GLU A 62 -5.78 -2.23 -6.10
C GLU A 62 -4.64 -1.76 -6.99
N TRP A 63 -3.39 -1.82 -6.53
CA TRP A 63 -2.26 -1.50 -7.40
C TRP A 63 -2.18 -2.49 -8.55
N GLN A 64 -2.30 -3.79 -8.29
CA GLN A 64 -2.25 -4.82 -9.33
C GLN A 64 -3.38 -4.62 -10.35
N ARG A 65 -4.61 -4.41 -9.88
CA ARG A 65 -5.78 -4.13 -10.73
C ARG A 65 -5.57 -2.92 -11.64
N ARG A 66 -4.97 -1.83 -11.14
CA ARG A 66 -4.67 -0.63 -11.95
C ARG A 66 -3.60 -0.85 -13.01
N ASN A 67 -2.66 -1.76 -12.76
CA ASN A 67 -1.49 -1.98 -13.62
C ASN A 67 -1.63 -3.23 -14.51
N GLU A 68 -2.59 -4.10 -14.23
CA GLU A 68 -2.95 -5.23 -15.09
C GLU A 68 -3.52 -4.74 -16.43
N ASP A 69 -4.35 -3.69 -16.41
CA ASP A 69 -4.83 -2.98 -17.62
C ASP A 69 -3.72 -2.25 -18.39
N THR A 70 -2.52 -2.13 -17.81
CA THR A 70 -1.37 -1.45 -18.42
C THR A 70 -0.31 -2.44 -18.94
N ARG A 71 -0.58 -3.75 -18.86
CA ARG A 71 0.28 -4.76 -19.50
C ARG A 71 -0.05 -4.80 -21.00
N PRO A 72 0.92 -4.54 -21.88
CA PRO A 72 0.74 -4.71 -23.32
C PRO A 72 0.48 -6.17 -23.70
#